data_AF-A0AAE7A315-F1
#
_entry.id   AF-A0AAE7A315-F1
#
_cell.length_a   1.000
_cell.length_b   1.000
_cell.length_c   1.000
_cell.angle_alpha   90.00
_cell.angle_beta   90.00
_cell.angle_gamma   90.00
#
_symmetry.space_group_name_H-M   'P 1'
#
loop_
_entity.id
_entity.type
_entity.pdbx_description
1 polymer ?
#
loop_
_entity_poly.entity_id
_entity_poly.type
_entity_poly.pdbx_seq_one_letter_code
_entity_poly.pdbx_strand_id
1 'polypeptide(L)'
;MRLASMSASAYACLFILITGANPSEFVQFEYAEALEIERSAIKKELTAVKFRAKGRTTRYPIGRKGLQLLRAYLKLRQWMLNGQSCEYLFFRMRKDGVYSGEYSQLNENFSSAFFRRLRGVYLPPDAKNIPASAVRKFKSLVLHELRVSPSLVAESLNHSQRTNASNYSETTVERQEQEFGIYWEAVRKAAEVVRERGAKEEAATVVGHCEDFNHPVQTREEVPIQPNCETQYGCLYCENYMCHADEEDVHKLLSLQYVANAVRKTTADLQHAERLFKDLSIRIEFILEAVSERSKESSTLVAEVKYRVQKLGDLTPFWERRLQRYEKVGVVF
;
A
#
# COMPACT_ATOMS: atom_id res chain seq x y z
N MET A 1 28.77 10.35 -24.73
CA MET A 1 28.86 10.70 -23.29
C MET A 1 27.70 11.53 -22.74
N ARG A 2 27.24 12.62 -23.39
CA ARG A 2 26.16 13.48 -22.87
C ARG A 2 24.85 12.74 -22.54
N LEU A 3 24.35 11.92 -23.47
CA LEU A 3 23.14 11.11 -23.26
C LEU A 3 23.31 10.04 -22.17
N ALA A 4 24.49 9.42 -22.09
CA ALA A 4 24.81 8.45 -21.04
C ALA A 4 24.82 9.10 -19.65
N SER A 5 25.44 10.28 -19.51
CA SER A 5 25.41 11.05 -18.26
C SER A 5 23.99 11.47 -17.85
N MET A 6 23.15 11.82 -18.82
CA MET A 6 21.73 12.11 -18.58
C MET A 6 20.97 10.85 -18.13
N SER A 7 21.23 9.71 -18.77
CA SER A 7 20.63 8.42 -18.41
C SER A 7 21.05 7.97 -17.01
N ALA A 8 22.33 8.11 -16.65
CA ALA A 8 22.82 7.83 -15.30
C ALA A 8 22.15 8.73 -14.25
N SER A 9 21.93 10.01 -14.57
CA SER A 9 21.17 10.93 -13.70
C SER A 9 19.71 10.48 -13.53
N ALA A 10 19.09 9.96 -14.59
CA ALA A 10 17.73 9.44 -14.55
C ALA A 10 17.63 8.19 -13.66
N TYR A 11 18.56 7.24 -13.79
CA TYR A 11 18.66 6.08 -12.90
C TYR A 11 18.82 6.51 -11.44
N ALA A 12 19.71 7.47 -11.15
CA ALA A 12 19.86 7.98 -9.79
C ALA A 12 18.54 8.57 -9.25
N CYS A 13 17.77 9.30 -10.07
CA CYS A 13 16.46 9.81 -9.67
C CYS A 13 15.44 8.68 -9.43
N LEU A 14 15.41 7.65 -10.29
CA LEU A 14 14.57 6.47 -10.09
C LEU A 14 14.90 5.75 -8.78
N PHE A 15 16.18 5.63 -8.44
CA PHE A 15 16.58 5.02 -7.18
C PHE A 15 16.25 5.88 -5.96
N ILE A 16 16.22 7.21 -6.07
CA ILE A 16 15.61 8.08 -5.03
C ILE A 16 14.12 7.75 -4.86
N LEU A 17 13.37 7.57 -5.96
CA LEU A 17 11.94 7.23 -5.90
C LEU A 17 11.70 5.89 -5.21
N ILE A 18 12.54 4.89 -5.50
CA ILE A 18 12.42 3.55 -4.94
C ILE A 18 12.80 3.53 -3.47
N THR A 19 13.98 4.06 -3.15
CA THR A 19 14.55 3.97 -1.79
C THR A 19 13.88 4.96 -0.84
N GLY A 20 13.51 6.14 -1.33
CA GLY A 20 13.16 7.27 -0.49
C GLY A 20 14.35 7.78 0.33
N ALA A 21 15.59 7.51 -0.09
CA ALA A 21 16.78 7.97 0.64
C ALA A 21 16.88 9.50 0.66
N ASN A 22 17.44 10.04 1.75
CA ASN A 22 17.86 11.43 1.75
C ASN A 22 19.06 11.59 0.79
N PRO A 23 19.16 12.66 -0.01
CA PRO A 23 20.30 12.87 -0.89
C PRO A 23 21.67 12.71 -0.23
N SER A 24 21.86 13.18 1.01
CA SER A 24 23.13 13.05 1.74
C SER A 24 23.52 11.61 2.04
N GLU A 25 22.52 10.73 2.20
CA GLU A 25 22.72 9.28 2.42
C GLU A 25 22.80 8.53 1.09
N PHE A 26 22.00 8.96 0.09
CA PHE A 26 21.94 8.35 -1.24
C PHE A 26 23.29 8.39 -1.97
N VAL A 27 24.01 9.51 -1.89
CA VAL A 27 25.31 9.68 -2.57
C VAL A 27 26.42 8.80 -1.98
N GLN A 28 26.17 8.18 -0.82
CA GLN A 28 27.11 7.28 -0.14
C GLN A 28 27.01 5.83 -0.63
N PHE A 29 25.99 5.45 -1.41
CA PHE A 29 25.82 4.07 -1.85
C PHE A 29 27.02 3.57 -2.64
N GLU A 30 27.53 2.40 -2.25
CA GLU A 30 28.75 1.82 -2.81
C GLU A 30 28.47 0.82 -3.93
N TYR A 31 29.39 0.77 -4.89
CA TYR A 31 29.33 -0.18 -5.99
C TYR A 31 29.51 -1.62 -5.54
N ALA A 32 30.38 -1.88 -4.56
CA ALA A 32 30.61 -3.22 -4.02
C ALA A 32 29.30 -3.82 -3.46
N GLU A 33 28.56 -3.03 -2.68
CA GLU A 33 27.28 -3.46 -2.13
C GLU A 33 26.22 -3.71 -3.22
N ALA A 34 26.19 -2.91 -4.27
CA ALA A 34 25.29 -3.15 -5.39
C ALA A 34 25.57 -4.48 -6.11
N LEU A 35 26.84 -4.88 -6.24
CA LEU A 35 27.22 -6.18 -6.81
C LEU A 35 26.79 -7.33 -5.89
N GLU A 36 26.90 -7.16 -4.57
CA GLU A 36 26.41 -8.15 -3.62
C GLU A 36 24.90 -8.33 -3.75
N ILE A 37 24.13 -7.23 -3.84
CA ILE A 37 22.67 -7.28 -4.02
C ILE A 37 22.28 -7.95 -5.34
N GLU A 38 23.03 -7.69 -6.41
CA GLU A 38 22.75 -8.24 -7.73
C GLU A 38 22.90 -9.77 -7.77
N ARG A 39 23.89 -10.28 -7.02
CA ARG A 39 24.26 -11.70 -6.94
C ARG A 39 23.57 -12.46 -5.80
N SER A 40 23.17 -11.78 -4.74
CA SER A 40 22.62 -12.40 -3.54
C SER A 40 21.14 -12.72 -3.70
N ALA A 41 20.75 -13.94 -3.28
CA ALA A 41 19.34 -14.28 -3.13
C ALA A 41 18.69 -13.57 -1.92
N ILE A 42 19.50 -13.14 -0.94
CA ILE A 42 19.06 -12.72 0.41
C ILE A 42 19.25 -11.21 0.61
N LYS A 43 20.43 -10.65 0.26
CA LYS A 43 20.72 -9.22 0.45
C LYS A 43 20.01 -8.39 -0.61
N LYS A 44 19.10 -7.51 -0.18
CA LYS A 44 18.27 -6.66 -1.07
C LYS A 44 18.24 -5.19 -0.66
N GLU A 45 19.18 -4.79 0.19
CA GLU A 45 19.23 -3.48 0.81
C GLU A 45 20.58 -2.83 0.57
N LEU A 46 20.54 -1.56 0.16
CA LEU A 46 21.70 -0.67 0.16
C LEU A 46 21.82 -0.03 1.55
N THR A 47 23.03 0.37 1.92
CA THR A 47 23.33 0.96 3.22
C THR A 47 24.02 2.31 3.09
N ALA A 48 23.83 3.17 4.09
CA ALA A 48 24.52 4.44 4.20
C ALA A 48 24.76 4.78 5.68
N VAL A 49 25.60 5.79 5.93
CA VAL A 49 25.88 6.27 7.28
C VAL A 49 25.17 7.62 7.51
N LYS A 50 24.29 7.65 8.51
CA LYS A 50 23.59 8.86 8.91
C LYS A 50 24.38 9.60 10.00
N PHE A 51 25.33 10.43 9.57
CA PHE A 51 26.21 11.19 10.47
C PHE A 51 25.46 12.03 11.51
N ARG A 52 24.39 12.74 11.11
CA ARG A 52 23.54 13.54 12.01
C ARG A 52 22.79 12.73 13.07
N ALA A 53 22.81 11.40 13.00
CA ALA A 53 22.21 10.49 13.96
C ALA A 53 23.29 9.63 14.65
N LYS A 54 24.41 10.26 15.04
CA LYS A 54 25.56 9.62 15.69
C LYS A 54 26.16 8.46 14.88
N GLY A 55 26.20 8.61 13.55
CA GLY A 55 26.78 7.60 12.66
C GLY A 55 25.96 6.32 12.50
N ARG A 56 24.65 6.34 12.80
CA ARG A 56 23.78 5.17 12.61
C ARG A 56 23.79 4.71 11.15
N THR A 57 23.99 3.39 10.94
CA THR A 57 23.77 2.75 9.63
C THR A 57 22.29 2.73 9.28
N THR A 58 21.96 3.24 8.10
CA THR A 58 20.61 3.23 7.53
C THR A 58 20.53 2.23 6.38
N ARG A 59 19.38 1.59 6.23
CA ARG A 59 19.16 0.54 5.23
C ARG A 59 18.04 0.92 4.28
N TYR A 60 18.19 0.56 3.01
CA TYR A 60 17.33 0.98 1.92
C TYR A 60 16.97 -0.21 1.02
N PRO A 61 15.80 -0.84 1.23
CA PRO A 61 15.34 -1.92 0.36
C PRO A 61 14.99 -1.38 -1.03
N ILE A 62 15.46 -2.08 -2.07
CA ILE A 62 15.21 -1.70 -3.47
C ILE A 62 14.08 -2.50 -4.14
N GLY A 63 13.70 -3.64 -3.56
CA GLY A 63 12.63 -4.51 -4.05
C GLY A 63 12.89 -5.11 -5.45
N ARG A 64 11.90 -5.83 -5.99
CA ARG A 64 12.05 -6.56 -7.27
C ARG A 64 12.25 -5.63 -8.47
N LYS A 65 11.49 -4.54 -8.55
CA LYS A 65 11.61 -3.54 -9.62
C LYS A 65 12.94 -2.78 -9.54
N GLY A 66 13.40 -2.45 -8.33
CA GLY A 66 14.71 -1.82 -8.14
C GLY A 66 15.86 -2.73 -8.53
N LEU A 67 15.76 -4.05 -8.29
CA LEU A 67 16.77 -5.01 -8.75
C LEU A 67 16.88 -5.07 -10.28
N GLN A 68 15.75 -5.04 -11.00
CA GLN A 68 15.75 -5.00 -12.46
C GLN A 68 16.42 -3.72 -12.99
N LEU A 69 16.09 -2.57 -12.39
CA LEU A 69 16.71 -1.29 -12.73
C LEU A 69 18.19 -1.25 -12.35
N LEU A 70 18.59 -1.88 -11.25
CA LEU A 70 19.98 -1.97 -10.82
C LEU A 70 20.81 -2.68 -11.88
N ARG A 71 20.35 -3.85 -12.33
CA ARG A 71 21.03 -4.63 -13.39
C ARG A 71 21.20 -3.82 -14.67
N ALA A 72 20.17 -3.09 -15.09
CA ALA A 72 20.24 -2.24 -16.27
C ALA A 72 21.23 -1.07 -16.09
N TYR A 73 21.20 -0.43 -14.92
CA TYR A 73 22.13 0.65 -14.57
C TYR A 73 23.57 0.17 -14.49
N LEU A 74 23.84 -1.01 -13.91
CA LEU A 74 25.20 -1.55 -13.77
C LEU A 74 25.85 -1.80 -15.13
N LYS A 75 25.08 -2.23 -16.15
CA LYS A 75 25.56 -2.33 -17.54
C LYS A 75 25.95 -0.96 -18.11
N LEU A 76 25.11 0.06 -17.94
CA LEU A 76 25.41 1.42 -18.38
C LEU A 76 26.65 1.97 -17.66
N ARG A 77 26.74 1.76 -16.34
CA ARG A 77 27.87 2.17 -15.50
C ARG A 77 29.18 1.53 -15.97
N GLN A 78 29.19 0.22 -16.23
CA GLN A 78 30.36 -0.49 -16.73
C GLN A 78 30.84 0.09 -18.06
N TRP A 79 29.92 0.35 -18.99
CA TRP A 79 30.23 0.99 -20.27
C TRP A 79 30.78 2.41 -20.09
N MET A 80 30.17 3.21 -19.20
CA MET A 80 30.59 4.59 -18.94
C MET A 80 31.99 4.69 -18.32
N LEU A 81 32.36 3.75 -17.45
CA LEU A 81 33.66 3.74 -16.79
C LEU A 81 34.78 3.16 -17.65
N ASN A 82 34.43 2.33 -18.65
CA ASN A 82 35.38 1.78 -19.61
C ASN A 82 36.67 1.21 -18.97
N GLY A 83 36.51 0.44 -17.89
CA GLY A 83 37.62 -0.17 -17.15
C GLY A 83 38.17 0.65 -15.97
N GLN A 84 37.72 1.89 -15.77
CA GLN A 84 38.11 2.70 -14.61
C GLN A 84 37.39 2.27 -13.31
N SER A 85 38.09 2.35 -12.18
CA SER A 85 37.58 1.97 -10.87
C SER A 85 36.85 3.12 -10.16
N CYS A 86 35.54 3.00 -9.94
CA CYS A 86 34.78 3.96 -9.14
C CYS A 86 34.14 3.24 -7.95
N GLU A 87 34.31 3.76 -6.74
CA GLU A 87 33.72 3.20 -5.51
C GLU A 87 32.23 3.54 -5.38
N TYR A 88 31.82 4.73 -5.84
CA TYR A 88 30.44 5.18 -5.75
C TYR A 88 29.54 4.41 -6.73
N LEU A 89 28.39 3.96 -6.24
CA LEU A 89 27.36 3.36 -7.09
C LEU A 89 26.86 4.38 -8.11
N PHE A 90 26.50 5.58 -7.64
CA PHE A 90 26.10 6.71 -8.46
C PHE A 90 27.17 7.80 -8.42
N PHE A 91 27.58 8.27 -9.58
CA PHE A 91 28.68 9.23 -9.74
C PHE A 91 28.34 10.27 -10.80
N ARG A 92 29.10 11.36 -10.80
CA ARG A 92 29.08 12.36 -11.88
C ARG A 92 30.38 12.27 -12.67
N MET A 93 30.26 12.40 -13.99
CA MET A 93 31.41 12.61 -14.87
C MET A 93 31.81 14.09 -14.80
N ARG A 94 33.10 14.36 -14.58
CA ARG A 94 33.65 15.72 -14.62
C ARG A 94 33.64 16.23 -16.07
N LYS A 95 33.47 17.54 -16.19
CA LYS A 95 33.42 18.25 -17.46
C LYS A 95 34.08 19.61 -17.29
N ASP A 96 35.15 19.85 -18.04
CA ASP A 96 35.76 21.16 -18.27
C ASP A 96 35.71 21.46 -19.77
N GLY A 97 34.60 22.05 -20.22
CA GLY A 97 34.27 22.22 -21.64
C GLY A 97 33.85 20.91 -22.33
N VAL A 98 34.68 19.87 -22.24
CA VAL A 98 34.44 18.49 -22.71
C VAL A 98 34.51 17.52 -21.51
N TYR A 99 33.95 16.32 -21.64
CA TYR A 99 34.06 15.30 -20.59
C TYR A 99 35.52 14.87 -20.45
N SER A 100 36.11 15.08 -19.26
CA SER A 100 37.53 14.76 -19.00
C SER A 100 37.79 13.26 -18.82
N GLY A 101 36.74 12.44 -18.71
CA GLY A 101 36.84 11.03 -18.37
C GLY A 101 36.95 10.76 -16.87
N GLU A 102 37.20 11.78 -16.05
CA GLU A 102 37.24 11.65 -14.60
C GLU A 102 35.83 11.57 -13.99
N TYR A 103 35.72 10.91 -12.83
CA TYR A 103 34.49 10.79 -12.05
C TYR A 103 34.67 11.37 -10.65
N SER A 104 33.56 11.75 -10.04
CA SER A 104 33.49 12.13 -8.63
C SER A 104 32.15 11.74 -8.04
N GLN A 105 32.05 11.77 -6.72
CA GLN A 105 30.79 11.53 -6.03
C GLN A 105 29.68 12.45 -6.58
N LEU A 106 28.48 11.92 -6.65
CA LEU A 106 27.31 12.66 -7.07
C LEU A 106 27.01 13.79 -6.05
N ASN A 107 26.62 14.97 -6.53
CA ASN A 107 26.22 16.05 -5.64
C ASN A 107 24.83 15.79 -5.05
N GLU A 108 24.57 16.21 -3.82
CA GLU A 108 23.24 16.05 -3.19
C GLU A 108 22.10 16.74 -3.96
N ASN A 109 22.39 17.81 -4.71
CA ASN A 109 21.41 18.54 -5.50
C ASN A 109 21.18 17.97 -6.92
N PHE A 110 21.70 16.77 -7.22
CA PHE A 110 21.67 16.20 -8.57
C PHE A 110 20.26 16.05 -9.16
N SER A 111 19.26 15.73 -8.33
CA SER A 111 17.88 15.52 -8.77
C SER A 111 17.26 16.82 -9.30
N SER A 112 17.41 17.91 -8.54
CA SER A 112 16.99 19.25 -8.95
C SER A 112 17.72 19.73 -10.21
N ALA A 113 19.02 19.42 -10.33
CA ALA A 113 19.80 19.74 -11.53
C ALA A 113 19.36 18.91 -12.74
N PHE A 114 18.99 17.64 -12.54
CA PHE A 114 18.44 16.77 -13.58
C PHE A 114 17.08 17.28 -14.06
N PHE A 115 16.14 17.56 -13.16
CA PHE A 115 14.82 18.11 -13.53
C PHE A 115 14.91 19.43 -14.29
N ARG A 116 15.84 20.32 -13.90
CA ARG A 116 16.08 21.57 -14.65
C ARG A 116 16.51 21.32 -16.10
N ARG A 117 17.26 20.25 -16.37
CA ARG A 117 17.67 19.87 -17.73
C ARG A 117 16.53 19.27 -18.55
N LEU A 118 15.51 18.69 -17.90
CA LEU A 118 14.35 18.11 -18.59
C LEU A 118 13.30 19.16 -18.97
N ARG A 119 13.14 20.20 -18.14
CA ARG A 119 12.16 21.28 -18.38
C ARG A 119 12.43 22.02 -19.69
N GLY A 120 11.36 22.26 -20.43
CA GLY A 120 11.39 22.93 -21.73
C GLY A 120 11.97 22.08 -22.88
N VAL A 121 12.41 20.85 -22.61
CA VAL A 121 12.93 19.92 -23.62
C VAL A 121 12.09 18.64 -23.67
N TYR A 122 11.98 17.96 -22.53
CA TYR A 122 11.23 16.70 -22.39
C TYR A 122 10.00 16.85 -21.49
N LEU A 123 9.95 17.91 -20.70
CA LEU A 123 8.84 18.26 -19.82
C LEU A 123 8.34 19.68 -20.14
N PRO A 124 7.07 19.98 -19.85
CA PRO A 124 6.55 21.35 -19.94
C PRO A 124 7.45 22.36 -19.19
N PRO A 125 7.60 23.60 -19.69
CA PRO A 125 8.42 24.63 -19.04
C PRO A 125 8.04 24.92 -17.58
N ASP A 126 6.74 24.80 -17.28
CA ASP A 126 6.12 25.01 -15.97
C ASP A 126 6.12 23.77 -15.07
N ALA A 127 6.64 22.63 -15.54
CA ALA A 127 6.67 21.40 -14.77
C ALA A 127 7.40 21.61 -13.42
N LYS A 128 6.75 21.19 -12.33
CA LYS A 128 7.33 21.29 -10.99
C LYS A 128 8.38 20.19 -10.78
N ASN A 129 9.47 20.54 -10.09
CA ASN A 129 10.48 19.57 -9.67
C ASN A 129 9.88 18.57 -8.67
N ILE A 130 10.36 17.33 -8.69
CA ILE A 130 10.04 16.32 -7.69
C ILE A 130 11.25 16.16 -6.76
N PRO A 131 11.38 16.98 -5.70
CA PRO A 131 12.51 16.87 -4.78
C PRO A 131 12.43 15.60 -3.94
N ALA A 132 13.57 15.10 -3.48
CA ALA A 132 13.64 13.90 -2.63
C ALA A 132 12.77 14.00 -1.36
N SER A 133 12.55 15.21 -0.83
CA SER A 133 11.63 15.46 0.28
C SER A 133 10.17 15.16 -0.07
N ALA A 134 9.71 15.56 -1.26
CA ALA A 134 8.35 15.27 -1.74
C ALA A 134 8.15 13.77 -1.96
N VAL A 135 9.15 13.08 -2.52
CA VAL A 135 9.16 11.63 -2.68
C VAL A 135 9.01 10.93 -1.34
N ARG A 136 9.77 11.37 -0.33
CA ARG A 136 9.69 10.81 1.03
C ARG A 136 8.34 11.05 1.69
N LYS A 137 7.77 12.23 1.53
CA LYS A 137 6.41 12.54 2.01
C LYS A 137 5.38 11.63 1.34
N PHE A 138 5.43 11.49 0.02
CA PHE A 138 4.56 10.58 -0.73
C PHE A 138 4.71 9.13 -0.28
N LYS A 139 5.93 8.61 -0.13
CA LYS A 139 6.18 7.25 0.36
C LYS A 139 5.64 7.04 1.78
N SER A 140 5.79 8.03 2.66
CA SER A 140 5.19 7.98 4.00
C SER A 140 3.66 7.91 3.94
N LEU A 141 3.03 8.76 3.11
CA LEU A 141 1.58 8.77 2.92
C LEU A 141 1.07 7.42 2.41
N VAL A 142 1.70 6.87 1.37
CA VAL A 142 1.32 5.55 0.82
C VAL A 142 1.47 4.44 1.86
N LEU A 143 2.55 4.42 2.65
CA LEU A 143 2.72 3.40 3.69
C LEU A 143 1.65 3.51 4.80
N HIS A 144 1.25 4.73 5.15
CA HIS A 144 0.14 4.97 6.09
C HIS A 144 -1.21 4.55 5.47
N GLU A 145 -1.47 4.82 4.19
CA GLU A 145 -2.67 4.35 3.47
C GLU A 145 -2.77 2.81 3.43
N LEU A 146 -1.61 2.14 3.40
CA LEU A 146 -1.49 0.69 3.50
C LEU A 146 -1.57 0.17 4.95
N ARG A 147 -1.85 1.04 5.93
CA ARG A 147 -1.94 0.72 7.37
C ARG A 147 -0.69 0.03 7.94
N VAL A 148 0.49 0.33 7.39
CA VAL A 148 1.76 -0.12 7.95
C VAL A 148 1.97 0.59 9.29
N SER A 149 2.44 -0.13 10.31
CA SER A 149 2.58 0.43 11.65
C SER A 149 3.52 1.66 11.66
N PRO A 150 3.24 2.69 12.47
CA PRO A 150 4.08 3.89 12.53
C PRO A 150 5.56 3.61 12.86
N SER A 151 5.85 2.54 13.60
CA SER A 151 7.22 2.09 13.87
C SER A 151 7.92 1.58 12.61
N LEU A 152 7.25 0.75 11.80
CA LEU A 152 7.78 0.21 10.55
C LEU A 152 7.94 1.29 9.47
N VAL A 153 7.04 2.28 9.41
CA VAL A 153 7.19 3.43 8.52
C VAL A 153 8.43 4.27 8.89
N ALA A 154 8.61 4.52 10.19
CA ALA A 154 9.76 5.27 10.69
C ALA A 154 11.08 4.52 10.41
N GLU A 155 11.08 3.20 10.57
CA GLU A 155 12.21 2.33 10.22
C GLU A 155 12.51 2.36 8.72
N SER A 156 11.50 2.14 7.87
CA SER A 156 11.63 2.12 6.41
C SER A 156 12.20 3.43 5.85
N LEU A 157 11.82 4.56 6.44
CA LEU A 157 12.28 5.88 6.03
C LEU A 157 13.48 6.38 6.86
N ASN A 158 14.02 5.57 7.77
CA ASN A 158 15.17 5.90 8.61
C ASN A 158 15.01 7.22 9.39
N HIS A 159 13.83 7.51 9.95
CA HIS A 159 13.58 8.64 10.86
C HIS A 159 13.03 8.20 12.22
N SER A 160 12.87 9.15 13.15
CA SER A 160 12.29 8.86 14.46
C SER A 160 10.77 8.68 14.35
N GLN A 161 10.16 7.98 15.32
CA GLN A 161 8.71 7.89 15.43
C GLN A 161 8.08 9.27 15.67
N ARG A 162 8.76 10.17 16.40
CA ARG A 162 8.32 11.56 16.60
C ARG A 162 8.19 12.32 15.28
N THR A 163 9.18 12.19 14.39
CA THR A 163 9.12 12.78 13.03
C THR A 163 8.06 12.10 12.16
N ASN A 164 7.76 10.82 12.40
CA ASN A 164 6.66 10.15 11.71
C ASN A 164 5.30 10.71 12.15
N ALA A 165 5.10 10.85 13.46
CA ALA A 165 3.87 11.38 14.05
C ALA A 165 3.58 12.82 13.59
N SER A 166 4.61 13.67 13.47
CA SER A 166 4.44 15.03 12.92
C SER A 166 4.02 15.04 11.44
N ASN A 167 4.49 14.06 10.66
CA ASN A 167 4.08 13.90 9.26
C ASN A 167 2.68 13.27 9.13
N TYR A 168 2.26 12.47 10.12
CA TYR A 168 0.90 11.91 10.22
C TYR A 168 -0.14 13.00 10.52
N SER A 169 0.21 13.97 11.38
CA SER A 169 -0.61 15.17 11.63
C SER A 169 -0.70 16.13 10.44
N GLU A 170 0.14 15.93 9.42
CA GLU A 170 0.09 16.63 8.13
C GLU A 170 -0.80 15.90 7.10
N THR A 171 -1.73 15.07 7.56
CA THR A 171 -2.93 14.76 6.77
C THR A 171 -3.67 16.08 6.62
N THR A 172 -3.88 16.55 5.38
CA THR A 172 -4.64 17.78 5.10
C THR A 172 -5.92 17.79 5.92
N VAL A 173 -6.28 18.91 6.55
CA VAL A 173 -7.51 19.04 7.33
C VAL A 173 -8.70 18.59 6.48
N GLU A 174 -8.66 18.89 5.18
CA GLU A 174 -9.63 18.47 4.18
C GLU A 174 -9.69 16.95 4.00
N ARG A 175 -8.57 16.24 4.17
CA ARG A 175 -8.51 14.77 4.09
C ARG A 175 -8.88 14.13 5.41
N GLN A 176 -8.57 14.73 6.55
CA GLN A 176 -9.14 14.30 7.83
C GLN A 176 -10.65 14.51 7.81
N GLU A 177 -11.16 15.63 7.32
CA GLU A 177 -12.59 15.88 7.15
C GLU A 177 -13.25 14.94 6.13
N GLN A 178 -12.58 14.59 5.04
CA GLN A 178 -13.08 13.56 4.11
C GLN A 178 -13.00 12.15 4.70
N GLU A 179 -11.93 11.76 5.37
CA GLU A 179 -11.80 10.44 5.98
C GLU A 179 -12.76 10.28 7.17
N PHE A 180 -12.93 11.32 8.00
CA PHE A 180 -13.97 11.39 9.02
C PHE A 180 -15.35 11.45 8.38
N GLY A 181 -15.55 12.20 7.30
CA GLY A 181 -16.82 12.28 6.58
C GLY A 181 -17.24 10.94 6.01
N ILE A 182 -16.33 10.24 5.33
CA ILE A 182 -16.50 8.89 4.79
C ILE A 182 -16.71 7.88 5.93
N TYR A 183 -15.92 7.99 7.02
CA TYR A 183 -16.07 7.15 8.22
C TYR A 183 -17.45 7.33 8.85
N TRP A 184 -17.85 8.56 9.16
CA TRP A 184 -19.13 8.87 9.80
C TRP A 184 -20.32 8.59 8.89
N GLU A 185 -20.20 8.78 7.56
CA GLU A 185 -21.23 8.35 6.61
C GLU A 185 -21.30 6.82 6.52
N ALA A 186 -20.17 6.12 6.55
CA ALA A 186 -20.13 4.65 6.57
C ALA A 186 -20.71 4.07 7.87
N VAL A 187 -20.41 4.67 9.02
CA VAL A 187 -20.97 4.33 10.33
C VAL A 187 -22.48 4.60 10.36
N ARG A 188 -22.95 5.76 9.91
CA ARG A 188 -24.40 6.05 9.78
C ARG A 188 -25.10 5.02 8.91
N LYS A 189 -24.56 4.74 7.72
CA LYS A 189 -25.13 3.73 6.80
C LYS A 189 -25.03 2.31 7.35
N ALA A 190 -24.02 2.00 8.16
CA ALA A 190 -23.91 0.71 8.82
C ALA A 190 -24.99 0.55 9.91
N ALA A 191 -25.23 1.61 10.70
CA ALA A 191 -26.31 1.63 11.66
C ALA A 191 -27.70 1.51 11.00
N GLU A 192 -27.92 2.10 9.83
CA GLU A 192 -29.18 2.01 9.07
C GLU A 192 -29.53 0.60 8.57
N VAL A 193 -28.51 -0.21 8.26
CA VAL A 193 -28.70 -1.60 7.79
C VAL A 193 -28.80 -2.60 8.94
N VAL A 194 -28.37 -2.24 10.16
CA VAL A 194 -28.54 -3.10 11.34
C VAL A 194 -29.93 -2.88 11.92
N ARG A 195 -30.78 -3.92 11.86
CA ARG A 195 -32.18 -3.84 12.32
C ARG A 195 -32.50 -5.01 13.24
N GLU A 196 -33.60 -4.86 13.99
CA GLU A 196 -34.20 -6.00 14.70
C GLU A 196 -35.06 -6.80 13.73
N ARG A 197 -35.17 -8.11 13.95
CA ARG A 197 -36.04 -8.99 13.16
C ARG A 197 -37.46 -8.42 13.16
N GLY A 198 -37.96 -8.05 11.98
CA GLY A 198 -39.29 -7.49 11.78
C GLY A 198 -40.37 -8.55 11.58
N ALA A 199 -41.61 -8.08 11.39
CA ALA A 199 -42.76 -8.92 11.00
C ALA A 199 -42.94 -9.05 9.48
N LYS A 200 -42.13 -8.34 8.67
CA LYS A 200 -42.16 -8.45 7.21
C LYS A 200 -41.43 -9.71 6.76
N GLU A 201 -41.85 -10.28 5.62
CA GLU A 201 -41.09 -11.36 4.98
C GLU A 201 -39.75 -10.83 4.49
N GLU A 202 -38.67 -11.40 5.01
CA GLU A 202 -37.29 -11.05 4.70
C GLU A 202 -36.58 -12.27 4.12
N ALA A 203 -35.73 -12.07 3.10
CA ALA A 203 -34.99 -13.16 2.47
C ALA A 203 -33.62 -13.34 3.13
N ALA A 204 -33.33 -14.54 3.63
CA ALA A 204 -32.00 -14.89 4.13
C ALA A 204 -30.97 -14.89 2.99
N THR A 205 -29.80 -14.30 3.25
CA THR A 205 -28.65 -14.28 2.32
C THR A 205 -27.42 -14.92 2.96
N VAL A 206 -26.36 -15.09 2.18
CA VAL A 206 -25.08 -15.65 2.67
C VAL A 206 -24.24 -14.66 3.49
N VAL A 207 -24.68 -13.41 3.60
CA VAL A 207 -24.01 -12.31 4.32
C VAL A 207 -24.91 -11.57 5.31
N GLY A 208 -26.19 -11.96 5.45
CA GLY A 208 -27.18 -11.28 6.27
C GLY A 208 -28.60 -11.58 5.77
N HIS A 209 -29.44 -10.55 5.65
CA HIS A 209 -30.82 -10.61 5.15
C HIS A 209 -31.10 -9.53 4.09
N CYS A 210 -32.25 -9.60 3.43
CA CYS A 210 -32.69 -8.67 2.39
C CYS A 210 -34.19 -8.38 2.51
N GLU A 211 -34.57 -7.10 2.40
CA GLU A 211 -35.97 -6.64 2.43
C GLU A 211 -36.70 -6.78 1.09
N ASP A 212 -35.96 -6.79 -0.02
CA ASP A 212 -36.53 -6.86 -1.38
C ASP A 212 -35.59 -7.63 -2.33
N PHE A 213 -35.67 -8.96 -2.26
CA PHE A 213 -34.81 -9.85 -3.02
C PHE A 213 -35.08 -9.77 -4.53
N ASN A 214 -34.02 -9.86 -5.35
CA ASN A 214 -34.00 -9.65 -6.81
C ASN A 214 -34.22 -8.20 -7.29
N HIS A 215 -34.31 -7.22 -6.39
CA HIS A 215 -34.38 -5.80 -6.74
C HIS A 215 -33.16 -5.06 -6.16
N PRO A 216 -31.95 -5.23 -6.73
CA PRO A 216 -30.76 -4.55 -6.21
C PRO A 216 -30.83 -3.04 -6.43
N VAL A 217 -30.65 -2.26 -5.37
CA VAL A 217 -30.61 -0.80 -5.43
C VAL A 217 -29.25 -0.32 -4.93
N GLN A 218 -28.59 0.51 -5.74
CA GLN A 218 -27.23 0.99 -5.46
C GLN A 218 -27.23 2.17 -4.50
N THR A 219 -26.52 2.02 -3.38
CA THR A 219 -26.51 3.02 -2.29
C THR A 219 -25.68 4.29 -2.60
N ARG A 220 -24.88 4.32 -3.69
CA ARG A 220 -24.00 5.43 -4.12
C ARG A 220 -23.67 5.36 -5.61
N GLU A 221 -23.39 6.49 -6.27
CA GLU A 221 -23.04 6.55 -7.71
C GLU A 221 -21.79 5.71 -8.07
N GLU A 222 -20.78 5.66 -7.21
CA GLU A 222 -19.61 4.79 -7.37
C GLU A 222 -19.46 3.84 -6.17
N VAL A 223 -19.61 2.54 -6.43
CA VAL A 223 -19.33 1.47 -5.45
C VAL A 223 -18.26 0.52 -6.01
N PRO A 224 -17.37 -0.01 -5.16
CA PRO A 224 -16.32 -0.92 -5.60
C PRO A 224 -16.89 -2.26 -6.11
N ILE A 225 -18.09 -2.63 -5.67
CA ILE A 225 -18.80 -3.84 -6.06
C ILE A 225 -20.24 -3.46 -6.36
N GLN A 226 -20.66 -3.70 -7.60
CA GLN A 226 -22.03 -3.43 -8.04
C GLN A 226 -23.01 -4.37 -7.33
N PRO A 227 -24.13 -3.87 -6.77
CA PRO A 227 -25.14 -4.71 -6.15
C PRO A 227 -25.74 -5.67 -7.16
N ASN A 228 -25.68 -6.95 -6.83
CA ASN A 228 -26.26 -8.01 -7.63
C ASN A 228 -26.62 -9.16 -6.69
N CYS A 229 -27.91 -9.51 -6.63
CA CYS A 229 -28.44 -10.57 -5.77
C CYS A 229 -27.88 -11.96 -6.09
N GLU A 230 -27.31 -12.16 -7.28
CA GLU A 230 -26.63 -13.41 -7.68
C GLU A 230 -25.18 -13.47 -7.18
N THR A 231 -24.62 -12.33 -6.76
CA THR A 231 -23.26 -12.26 -6.22
C THR A 231 -23.24 -12.45 -4.71
N GLN A 232 -22.15 -13.03 -4.21
CA GLN A 232 -22.06 -13.52 -2.83
C GLN A 232 -21.86 -12.42 -1.79
N TYR A 233 -21.44 -11.23 -2.22
CA TYR A 233 -21.11 -10.11 -1.35
C TYR A 233 -21.60 -8.76 -1.90
N GLY A 234 -22.25 -8.73 -3.07
CA GLY A 234 -22.83 -7.51 -3.64
C GLY A 234 -23.97 -6.94 -2.78
N CYS A 235 -24.64 -7.77 -1.99
CA CYS A 235 -25.66 -7.32 -1.04
C CYS A 235 -25.13 -6.26 -0.07
N LEU A 236 -23.86 -6.31 0.36
CA LEU A 236 -23.31 -5.33 1.32
C LEU A 236 -23.26 -3.87 0.81
N TYR A 237 -23.51 -3.67 -0.49
CA TYR A 237 -23.54 -2.39 -1.19
C TYR A 237 -24.95 -2.04 -1.72
N CYS A 238 -25.95 -2.82 -1.34
CA CYS A 238 -27.35 -2.66 -1.71
C CYS A 238 -28.12 -1.90 -0.61
N GLU A 239 -29.09 -1.05 -0.98
CA GLU A 239 -29.98 -0.39 -0.02
C GLU A 239 -30.93 -1.37 0.68
N ASN A 240 -31.29 -2.47 0.01
CA ASN A 240 -32.21 -3.47 0.55
C ASN A 240 -31.52 -4.48 1.50
N TYR A 241 -30.22 -4.33 1.74
CA TYR A 241 -29.48 -5.21 2.64
C TYR A 241 -29.75 -4.89 4.10
N MET A 242 -29.94 -5.95 4.88
CA MET A 242 -30.16 -5.89 6.32
C MET A 242 -29.23 -6.85 7.05
N CYS A 243 -28.83 -6.47 8.25
CA CYS A 243 -28.11 -7.31 9.20
C CYS A 243 -28.88 -7.35 10.52
N HIS A 244 -29.20 -8.55 11.00
CA HIS A 244 -29.67 -8.72 12.37
C HIS A 244 -28.50 -8.68 13.35
N ALA A 245 -28.75 -8.12 14.53
CA ALA A 245 -27.80 -8.15 15.65
C ALA A 245 -27.84 -9.49 16.38
N ASP A 246 -27.75 -10.59 15.63
CA ASP A 246 -27.80 -11.96 16.14
C ASP A 246 -26.55 -12.76 15.76
N GLU A 247 -26.41 -13.96 16.33
CA GLU A 247 -25.24 -14.81 16.10
C GLU A 247 -25.11 -15.21 14.62
N GLU A 248 -26.25 -15.42 13.96
CA GLU A 248 -26.31 -15.93 12.60
C GLU A 248 -25.70 -14.96 11.60
N ASP A 249 -26.14 -13.70 11.61
CA ASP A 249 -25.68 -12.69 10.66
C ASP A 249 -24.25 -12.23 10.96
N VAL A 250 -23.90 -12.14 12.25
CA VAL A 250 -22.51 -11.90 12.69
C VAL A 250 -21.60 -13.02 12.19
N HIS A 251 -22.02 -14.28 12.27
CA HIS A 251 -21.25 -15.44 11.81
C HIS A 251 -21.08 -15.45 10.29
N LYS A 252 -22.14 -15.11 9.53
CA LYS A 252 -22.08 -14.95 8.06
C LYS A 252 -21.07 -13.88 7.65
N LEU A 253 -21.13 -12.70 8.26
CA LEU A 253 -20.23 -11.57 7.97
C LEU A 253 -18.77 -11.89 8.28
N LEU A 254 -18.50 -12.43 9.46
CA LEU A 254 -17.14 -12.81 9.85
C LEU A 254 -16.59 -13.94 8.99
N SER A 255 -17.44 -14.90 8.58
CA SER A 255 -17.04 -15.99 7.68
C SER A 255 -16.63 -15.45 6.30
N LEU A 256 -17.41 -14.52 5.73
CA LEU A 256 -17.02 -13.83 4.51
C LEU A 256 -15.69 -13.09 4.68
N GLN A 257 -15.53 -12.35 5.78
CA GLN A 257 -14.29 -11.60 6.06
C GLN A 257 -13.07 -12.52 6.13
N TYR A 258 -13.22 -13.71 6.73
CA TYR A 258 -12.16 -14.72 6.77
C TYR A 258 -11.75 -15.15 5.35
N VAL A 259 -12.71 -15.55 4.52
CA VAL A 259 -12.47 -16.01 3.14
C VAL A 259 -11.88 -14.90 2.27
N ALA A 260 -12.40 -13.67 2.38
CA ALA A 260 -11.88 -12.51 1.66
C ALA A 260 -10.40 -12.24 2.02
N ASN A 261 -10.05 -12.33 3.31
CA ASN A 261 -8.67 -12.16 3.76
C ASN A 261 -7.76 -13.30 3.31
N ALA A 262 -8.27 -14.54 3.24
CA ALA A 262 -7.51 -15.69 2.72
C ALA A 262 -7.17 -15.51 1.23
N VAL A 263 -8.16 -15.12 0.41
CA VAL A 263 -7.97 -14.84 -1.03
C VAL A 263 -7.01 -13.66 -1.24
N ARG A 264 -7.11 -12.60 -0.42
CA ARG A 264 -6.23 -11.44 -0.49
C ARG A 264 -4.76 -11.78 -0.24
N LYS A 265 -4.47 -12.70 0.68
CA LYS A 265 -3.08 -13.11 1.00
C LYS A 265 -2.40 -13.89 -0.12
N THR A 266 -3.18 -14.49 -1.02
CA THR A 266 -2.68 -15.46 -2.01
C THR A 266 -2.65 -14.92 -3.45
N THR A 267 -3.42 -13.87 -3.75
CA THR A 267 -3.57 -13.37 -5.13
C THR A 267 -2.32 -12.65 -5.65
N ALA A 268 -1.89 -13.01 -6.87
CA ALA A 268 -0.74 -12.40 -7.56
C ALA A 268 -1.05 -11.04 -8.21
N ASP A 269 -2.31 -10.77 -8.57
CA ASP A 269 -2.81 -9.45 -8.96
C ASP A 269 -3.11 -8.61 -7.71
N LEU A 270 -2.02 -8.15 -7.09
CA LEU A 270 -2.04 -7.42 -5.84
C LEU A 270 -2.82 -6.10 -5.90
N GLN A 271 -3.09 -5.48 -7.06
CA GLN A 271 -3.68 -4.14 -7.03
C GLN A 271 -5.21 -4.12 -7.07
N HIS A 272 -5.84 -4.94 -7.92
CA HIS A 272 -7.30 -4.92 -8.04
C HIS A 272 -7.97 -5.74 -6.93
N ALA A 273 -7.47 -6.95 -6.66
CA ALA A 273 -8.00 -7.81 -5.60
C ALA A 273 -7.75 -7.21 -4.20
N GLU A 274 -6.60 -6.57 -3.97
CA GLU A 274 -6.32 -5.92 -2.68
C GLU A 274 -7.27 -4.76 -2.41
N ARG A 275 -7.60 -3.93 -3.41
CA ARG A 275 -8.56 -2.83 -3.25
C ARG A 275 -9.97 -3.35 -2.95
N LEU A 276 -10.47 -4.27 -3.77
CA LEU A 276 -11.83 -4.82 -3.63
C LEU A 276 -12.03 -5.55 -2.30
N PHE A 277 -11.12 -6.45 -1.91
CA PHE A 277 -11.25 -7.22 -0.66
C PHE A 277 -10.92 -6.40 0.60
N LYS A 278 -10.13 -5.32 0.46
CA LYS A 278 -9.90 -4.35 1.55
C LYS A 278 -11.17 -3.55 1.82
N ASP A 279 -11.80 -3.00 0.78
CA ASP A 279 -13.04 -2.22 0.95
C ASP A 279 -14.17 -3.09 1.49
N LEU A 280 -14.25 -4.35 1.03
CA LEU A 280 -15.19 -5.34 1.55
C LEU A 280 -14.96 -5.62 3.05
N SER A 281 -13.70 -5.83 3.44
CA SER A 281 -13.35 -6.07 4.86
C SER A 281 -13.70 -4.87 5.74
N ILE A 282 -13.45 -3.65 5.25
CA ILE A 282 -13.78 -2.40 5.96
C ILE A 282 -15.30 -2.25 6.11
N ARG A 283 -16.08 -2.53 5.06
CA ARG A 283 -17.54 -2.48 5.12
C ARG A 283 -18.11 -3.45 6.17
N ILE A 284 -17.57 -4.66 6.24
CA ILE A 284 -17.96 -5.65 7.24
C ILE A 284 -17.62 -5.17 8.66
N GLU A 285 -16.44 -4.58 8.87
CA GLU A 285 -16.06 -4.02 10.18
C GLU A 285 -17.05 -2.95 10.65
N PHE A 286 -17.47 -2.03 9.76
CA PHE A 286 -18.46 -1.02 10.11
C PHE A 286 -19.82 -1.61 10.51
N ILE A 287 -20.28 -2.65 9.82
CA ILE A 287 -21.55 -3.33 10.16
C ILE A 287 -21.42 -4.02 11.53
N LEU A 288 -20.31 -4.72 11.79
CA LEU A 288 -20.07 -5.39 13.06
C LEU A 288 -19.89 -4.42 14.23
N GLU A 289 -19.31 -3.24 13.98
CA GLU A 289 -19.21 -2.17 14.96
C GLU A 289 -20.59 -1.62 15.30
N ALA A 290 -21.43 -1.33 14.30
CA ALA A 290 -22.82 -0.92 14.51
C ALA A 290 -23.64 -1.98 15.29
N VAL A 291 -23.42 -3.28 15.04
CA VAL A 291 -24.01 -4.36 15.86
C VAL A 291 -23.49 -4.30 17.30
N SER A 292 -22.19 -4.14 17.49
CA SER A 292 -21.54 -4.11 18.81
C SER A 292 -22.00 -2.94 19.67
N GLU A 293 -22.33 -1.81 19.05
CA GLU A 293 -22.79 -0.59 19.74
C GLU A 293 -24.24 -0.69 20.25
N ARG A 294 -25.03 -1.68 19.82
CA ARG A 294 -26.43 -1.82 20.24
C ARG A 294 -26.57 -2.20 21.71
N SER A 295 -25.74 -3.10 22.20
CA SER A 295 -25.78 -3.56 23.58
C SER A 295 -24.48 -4.24 24.00
N LYS A 296 -24.27 -4.38 25.31
CA LYS A 296 -23.09 -5.07 25.85
C LYS A 296 -23.07 -6.54 25.44
N GLU A 297 -24.23 -7.18 25.41
CA GLU A 297 -24.43 -8.56 24.96
C GLU A 297 -24.06 -8.72 23.48
N SER A 298 -24.47 -7.77 22.63
CA SER A 298 -24.14 -7.77 21.20
C SER A 298 -22.63 -7.61 20.98
N SER A 299 -21.98 -6.76 21.78
CA SER A 299 -20.52 -6.61 21.74
C SER A 299 -19.78 -7.90 22.14
N THR A 300 -20.23 -8.56 23.21
CA THR A 300 -19.68 -9.85 23.64
C THR A 300 -19.88 -10.92 22.57
N LEU A 301 -21.08 -11.02 22.00
CA LEU A 301 -21.41 -11.93 20.91
C LEU A 301 -20.47 -11.75 19.71
N VAL A 302 -20.29 -10.52 19.23
CA VAL A 302 -19.38 -10.22 18.12
C VAL A 302 -17.95 -10.65 18.44
N ALA A 303 -17.46 -10.40 19.65
CA ALA A 303 -16.13 -10.81 20.07
C ALA A 303 -15.95 -12.35 20.10
N GLU A 304 -16.94 -13.07 20.63
CA GLU A 304 -16.95 -14.53 20.70
C GLU A 304 -16.98 -15.17 19.31
N VAL A 305 -17.89 -14.73 18.44
CA VAL A 305 -17.99 -15.24 17.08
C VAL A 305 -16.72 -14.90 16.29
N LYS A 306 -16.15 -13.70 16.48
CA LYS A 306 -14.89 -13.30 15.84
C LYS A 306 -13.75 -14.20 16.26
N TYR A 307 -13.68 -14.58 17.53
CA TYR A 307 -12.69 -15.55 17.99
C TYR A 307 -12.89 -16.92 17.32
N ARG A 308 -14.11 -17.48 17.34
CA ARG A 308 -14.40 -18.77 16.69
C ARG A 308 -14.02 -18.78 15.22
N VAL A 309 -14.44 -17.78 14.46
CA VAL A 309 -14.15 -17.68 13.03
C VAL A 309 -12.66 -17.48 12.77
N GLN A 310 -12.03 -16.47 13.39
CA GLN A 310 -10.67 -16.07 13.02
C GLN A 310 -9.57 -16.95 13.64
N LYS A 311 -9.84 -17.57 14.80
CA LYS A 311 -8.85 -18.40 15.51
C LYS A 311 -9.10 -19.88 15.35
N LEU A 312 -10.37 -20.30 15.34
CA LEU A 312 -10.73 -21.72 15.25
C LEU A 312 -11.11 -22.15 13.83
N GLY A 313 -11.29 -21.20 12.90
CA GLY A 313 -11.70 -21.50 11.52
C GLY A 313 -13.15 -21.97 11.42
N ASP A 314 -13.98 -21.65 12.41
CA ASP A 314 -15.40 -22.03 12.44
C ASP A 314 -16.20 -21.14 11.48
N LEU A 315 -16.32 -21.56 10.21
CA LEU A 315 -17.05 -20.85 9.17
C LEU A 315 -18.47 -21.39 9.02
N THR A 316 -19.40 -20.53 8.56
CA THR A 316 -20.71 -21.02 8.12
C THR A 316 -20.54 -22.07 7.00
N PRO A 317 -21.46 -23.06 6.88
CA PRO A 317 -21.34 -24.12 5.88
C PRO A 317 -21.21 -23.63 4.44
N PHE A 318 -21.78 -22.46 4.12
CA PHE A 318 -21.64 -21.85 2.81
C PHE A 318 -20.20 -21.39 2.55
N TRP A 319 -19.63 -20.61 3.47
CA TRP A 319 -18.29 -20.03 3.32
C TRP A 319 -17.17 -21.07 3.46
N GLU A 320 -17.38 -22.08 4.30
CA GLU A 320 -16.51 -23.27 4.39
C GLU A 320 -16.41 -23.97 3.02
N ARG A 321 -17.55 -24.32 2.40
CA ARG A 321 -17.57 -24.93 1.06
C ARG A 321 -16.95 -24.02 0.00
N ARG A 322 -17.08 -22.71 0.15
CA ARG A 322 -16.48 -21.75 -0.79
C ARG A 322 -14.97 -21.68 -0.65
N LEU A 323 -14.45 -21.67 0.58
CA LEU A 323 -13.02 -21.72 0.86
C LEU A 323 -12.38 -22.99 0.29
N GLN A 324 -12.99 -24.15 0.56
CA GLN A 324 -12.53 -25.44 0.02
C GLN A 324 -12.51 -25.47 -1.52
N ARG A 325 -13.44 -24.76 -2.19
CA ARG A 325 -13.38 -24.62 -3.66
C ARG A 325 -12.20 -23.78 -4.08
N TYR A 326 -11.91 -22.67 -3.40
CA TYR A 326 -10.73 -21.85 -3.67
C TYR A 326 -9.43 -22.62 -3.45
N GLU A 327 -9.36 -23.47 -2.44
CA GLU A 327 -8.22 -24.36 -2.20
C GLU A 327 -8.04 -25.38 -3.35
N LYS A 328 -9.13 -26.05 -3.76
CA LYS A 328 -9.11 -27.03 -4.86
C LYS A 328 -8.65 -26.44 -6.20
N VAL A 329 -8.92 -25.17 -6.45
CA VAL A 329 -8.50 -24.47 -7.68
C VAL A 329 -7.17 -23.69 -7.52
N GLY A 330 -6.53 -23.78 -6.35
CA GLY A 330 -5.23 -23.14 -6.08
C GLY A 330 -5.30 -21.61 -5.92
N VAL A 331 -6.46 -21.06 -5.57
CA VAL A 331 -6.67 -19.63 -5.28
C VAL A 331 -6.28 -19.29 -3.83
N VAL A 332 -6.38 -20.25 -2.92
CA VAL A 332 -5.93 -20.19 -1.52
C VAL A 332 -5.13 -21.48 -1.24
N PHE A 333 -4.14 -21.44 -0.34
CA PHE A 333 -3.27 -22.57 -0.01
C PHE A 333 -3.37 -22.95 1.46
#